data_AF-A0A8T6CG51-F1
#
_entry.id   AF-A0A8T6CG51-F1
#
_cell.length_a   1.000
_cell.length_b   1.000
_cell.length_c   1.000
_cell.angle_alpha   90.00
_cell.angle_beta   90.00
_cell.angle_gamma   90.00
#
_symmetry.space_group_name_H-M   'P 1'
#
loop_
_entity.id
_entity.type
_entity.pdbx_description
1 polymer ?
#
loop_
_entity_poly.entity_id
_entity_poly.type
_entity_poly.pdbx_seq_one_letter_code
_entity_poly.pdbx_strand_id
1 'polypeptide(L)'
;MLLTRARYFLFVPWLFREGERRGYRGPRLVTWVDGRERRLIGALQSGGDTAGLIGQRAGPAVQILPSTIYWNSLRRFGILRHDGTIAQAAGHRQTSRPAADATEYLEASDAVWAPSIPPPPDDFFRLDECDFALTHDEATWLAERIVDAVPDTLLQFLVLRGTRPSPTADFPWQEPAAHEAPEHILDALAEARRFAVTMHGAALLYNVLLAERAEELGLTDHDGCREEYTGDLDDWRDEIEASDIASWDLDGLWALVAKQGRPVSIRTRSFVAEWVDAARSQTGSGLADDQRARRLVRDRELHQKGSQARLRNDRLMRQWGGASGTDRLNFRWPFLARLLRDIADGRER
;
A
#
# COMPACT_ATOMS: atom_id res chain seq x y z
N MET A 1 -2.01 -2.07 -0.62
CA MET A 1 -1.18 -3.26 -0.88
C MET A 1 -0.19 -3.33 0.27
N LEU A 2 -0.19 -4.44 1.00
CA LEU A 2 0.56 -4.62 2.24
C LEU A 2 1.89 -5.31 1.88
N LEU A 3 2.96 -4.54 1.64
CA LEU A 3 4.30 -5.10 1.42
C LEU A 3 5.00 -5.19 2.77
N THR A 4 4.97 -6.38 3.37
CA THR A 4 5.40 -6.57 4.76
C THR A 4 6.89 -6.90 4.91
N ARG A 5 7.51 -7.62 3.97
CA ARG A 5 8.95 -7.96 3.97
C ARG A 5 9.47 -8.13 2.54
N ALA A 6 10.68 -7.66 2.26
CA ALA A 6 11.26 -7.64 0.92
C ALA A 6 11.50 -9.05 0.33
N ARG A 7 11.91 -10.03 1.15
CA ARG A 7 12.28 -11.37 0.66
C ARG A 7 11.14 -12.16 0.03
N TYR A 8 9.88 -11.75 0.23
CA TYR A 8 8.75 -12.28 -0.53
C TYR A 8 8.84 -12.01 -2.05
N PHE A 9 9.58 -10.98 -2.48
CA PHE A 9 9.89 -10.75 -3.90
C PHE A 9 10.75 -11.85 -4.51
N LEU A 10 11.36 -12.70 -3.68
CA LEU A 10 12.17 -13.86 -4.09
C LEU A 10 11.45 -15.17 -3.81
N PHE A 11 10.83 -15.32 -2.63
CA PHE A 11 10.10 -16.54 -2.27
C PHE A 11 9.01 -16.90 -3.28
N VAL A 12 8.20 -15.93 -3.70
CA VAL A 12 7.10 -16.18 -4.64
C VAL A 12 7.66 -16.72 -5.97
N PRO A 13 8.56 -16.02 -6.69
CA PRO A 13 9.09 -16.55 -7.94
C PRO A 13 9.87 -17.88 -7.77
N TRP A 14 10.61 -18.07 -6.67
CA TRP A 14 11.31 -19.34 -6.43
C TRP A 14 10.36 -20.53 -6.36
N LEU A 15 9.23 -20.38 -5.66
CA LEU A 15 8.21 -21.43 -5.60
C LEU A 15 7.61 -21.70 -6.99
N PHE A 16 7.22 -20.66 -7.74
CA PHE A 16 6.71 -20.88 -9.10
C PHE A 16 7.73 -21.59 -10.01
N ARG A 17 8.99 -21.15 -10.02
CA ARG A 17 10.06 -21.78 -10.81
C ARG A 17 10.30 -23.24 -10.42
N GLU A 18 10.30 -23.56 -9.14
CA GLU A 18 10.48 -24.93 -8.67
C GLU A 18 9.30 -25.83 -9.06
N GLY A 19 8.06 -25.31 -8.96
CA GLY A 19 6.89 -26.02 -9.42
C GLY A 19 6.93 -26.31 -10.92
N GLU A 20 7.34 -25.33 -11.73
CA GLU A 20 7.53 -25.47 -13.18
C GLU A 20 8.63 -26.49 -13.51
N ARG A 21 9.77 -26.45 -12.81
CA ARG A 21 10.88 -27.40 -12.96
C ARG A 21 10.45 -28.84 -12.64
N ARG A 22 9.53 -29.02 -11.69
CA ARG A 22 8.90 -30.32 -11.36
C ARG A 22 7.83 -30.75 -12.36
N GLY A 23 7.53 -29.94 -13.38
CA GLY A 23 6.57 -30.24 -14.43
C GLY A 23 5.13 -29.85 -14.11
N TYR A 24 4.86 -29.15 -13.00
CA TYR A 24 3.53 -28.62 -12.72
C TYR A 24 3.21 -27.43 -13.64
N ARG A 25 1.98 -27.36 -14.14
CA ARG A 25 1.51 -26.26 -15.00
C ARG A 25 0.04 -25.94 -14.72
N GLY A 26 -0.37 -24.73 -15.11
CA GLY A 26 -1.75 -24.26 -15.01
C GLY A 26 -2.31 -24.43 -13.59
N PRO A 27 -3.54 -24.94 -13.43
CA PRO A 27 -4.14 -25.13 -12.11
C PRO A 27 -3.31 -25.98 -11.13
N ARG A 28 -2.59 -27.00 -11.64
CA ARG A 28 -1.75 -27.86 -10.78
C ARG A 28 -0.56 -27.10 -10.19
N LEU A 29 0.01 -26.16 -10.94
CA LEU A 29 1.09 -25.31 -10.45
C LEU A 29 0.57 -24.36 -9.37
N VAL A 30 -0.61 -23.74 -9.60
CA VAL A 30 -1.24 -22.85 -8.60
C VAL A 30 -1.50 -23.60 -7.29
N THR A 31 -2.11 -24.79 -7.34
CA THR A 31 -2.36 -25.61 -6.15
C THR A 31 -1.06 -26.04 -5.45
N TRP A 32 -0.02 -26.38 -6.23
CA TRP A 32 1.27 -26.76 -5.66
C TRP A 32 1.94 -25.58 -4.95
N VAL A 33 1.93 -24.39 -5.56
CA VAL A 33 2.49 -23.17 -4.96
C VAL A 33 1.71 -22.78 -3.71
N ASP A 34 0.37 -22.82 -3.72
CA ASP A 34 -0.46 -22.55 -2.53
C ASP A 34 0.00 -23.42 -1.34
N GLY A 35 0.13 -24.73 -1.55
CA GLY A 35 0.58 -25.65 -0.51
C GLY A 35 2.00 -25.37 -0.02
N ARG A 36 2.89 -24.88 -0.89
CA ARG A 36 4.26 -24.50 -0.53
C ARG A 36 4.33 -23.18 0.20
N GLU A 37 3.53 -22.19 -0.18
CA GLU A 37 3.41 -20.92 0.54
C GLU A 37 2.90 -21.15 1.96
N ARG A 38 1.92 -22.04 2.15
CA ARG A 38 1.44 -22.42 3.49
C ARG A 38 2.52 -23.07 4.34
N ARG A 39 3.37 -23.92 3.75
CA ARG A 39 4.54 -24.50 4.44
C ARG A 39 5.59 -23.43 4.76
N LEU A 40 5.87 -22.53 3.82
CA LEU A 40 6.79 -21.40 4.02
C LEU A 40 6.33 -20.52 5.19
N ILE A 41 5.03 -20.24 5.30
CA ILE A 41 4.49 -19.51 6.47
C ILE A 41 4.82 -20.26 7.76
N GLY A 42 4.61 -21.57 7.81
CA GLY A 42 4.97 -22.40 8.97
C GLY A 42 6.47 -22.35 9.29
N ALA A 43 7.33 -22.44 8.28
CA ALA A 43 8.79 -22.37 8.43
C ALA A 43 9.25 -21.01 8.98
N LEU A 44 8.68 -19.91 8.47
CA LEU A 44 8.95 -18.55 8.95
C LEU A 44 8.45 -18.32 10.39
N GLN A 45 7.35 -18.97 10.78
CA GLN A 45 6.87 -18.94 12.18
C GLN A 45 7.86 -19.63 13.12
N SER A 46 8.34 -20.82 12.74
CA SER A 46 9.31 -21.58 13.54
C SER A 46 10.68 -20.89 13.63
N GLY A 47 11.09 -20.18 12.58
CA GLY A 47 12.36 -19.43 12.53
C GLY A 47 12.41 -18.17 13.41
N GLY A 48 11.33 -17.82 14.11
CA GLY A 48 11.30 -16.74 15.11
C GLY A 48 11.17 -15.31 14.56
N ASP A 49 11.49 -15.06 13.29
CA ASP A 49 11.26 -13.75 12.63
C ASP A 49 9.80 -13.60 12.18
N THR A 50 8.91 -13.32 13.13
CA THR A 50 7.48 -13.15 12.86
C THR A 50 7.08 -11.72 12.47
N ALA A 51 8.01 -10.77 12.55
CA ALA A 51 7.74 -9.36 12.25
C ALA A 51 7.49 -9.18 10.74
N GLY A 52 6.29 -8.73 10.36
CA GLY A 52 5.91 -8.61 8.95
C GLY A 52 5.59 -9.96 8.27
N LEU A 53 5.43 -11.04 9.04
CA LEU A 53 4.96 -12.32 8.52
C LEU A 53 3.50 -12.23 8.07
N ILE A 54 3.24 -12.61 6.82
CA ILE A 54 1.88 -12.77 6.31
C ILE A 54 1.27 -14.02 6.95
N GLY A 55 0.13 -13.85 7.61
CA GLY A 55 -0.46 -14.93 8.41
C GLY A 55 0.16 -15.03 9.81
N GLN A 56 0.77 -13.99 10.36
CA GLN A 56 1.35 -14.00 11.72
C GLN A 56 0.41 -14.65 12.77
N ARG A 57 -0.89 -14.29 12.75
CA ARG A 57 -1.91 -14.86 13.66
C ARG A 57 -2.62 -16.11 13.10
N ALA A 58 -2.94 -16.12 11.81
CA ALA A 58 -3.72 -17.19 11.18
C ALA A 58 -2.86 -18.41 10.78
N GLY A 59 -1.54 -18.27 10.78
CA GLY A 59 -0.57 -19.25 10.30
C GLY A 59 -0.87 -19.74 8.87
N PRO A 60 -0.64 -21.03 8.61
CA PRO A 60 -0.94 -21.66 7.32
C PRO A 60 -2.42 -21.57 6.88
N ALA A 61 -3.35 -21.21 7.77
CA ALA A 61 -4.77 -21.06 7.47
C ALA A 61 -5.14 -19.64 7.00
N VAL A 62 -4.16 -18.78 6.70
CA VAL A 62 -4.41 -17.44 6.16
C VAL A 62 -5.26 -17.50 4.87
N GLN A 63 -6.20 -16.55 4.76
CA GLN A 63 -7.11 -16.46 3.61
C GLN A 63 -6.41 -15.95 2.34
N ILE A 64 -5.46 -15.02 2.49
CA ILE A 64 -4.75 -14.39 1.37
C ILE A 64 -3.26 -14.72 1.50
N LEU A 65 -2.72 -15.41 0.50
CA LEU A 65 -1.32 -15.84 0.45
C LEU A 65 -0.38 -14.74 -0.09
N PRO A 66 0.93 -14.84 0.20
CA PRO A 66 1.93 -13.88 -0.27
C PRO A 66 1.89 -13.62 -1.79
N SER A 67 1.74 -14.65 -2.61
CA SER A 67 1.66 -14.56 -4.07
C SER A 67 0.53 -13.63 -4.54
N THR A 68 -0.61 -13.64 -3.85
CA THR A 68 -1.74 -12.74 -4.14
C THR A 68 -1.43 -11.30 -3.73
N ILE A 69 -0.78 -11.12 -2.58
CA ILE A 69 -0.45 -9.79 -2.05
C ILE A 69 0.63 -9.11 -2.90
N TYR A 70 1.66 -9.87 -3.32
CA TYR A 70 2.85 -9.35 -4.00
C TYR A 70 2.71 -9.28 -5.52
N TRP A 71 1.71 -9.96 -6.12
CA TRP A 71 1.57 -10.10 -7.57
C TRP A 71 1.73 -8.78 -8.35
N ASN A 72 1.03 -7.72 -7.92
CA ASN A 72 1.08 -6.43 -8.60
C ASN A 72 2.44 -5.75 -8.46
N SER A 73 3.13 -5.87 -7.32
CA SER A 73 4.48 -5.31 -7.19
C SER A 73 5.54 -6.15 -7.88
N LEU A 74 5.38 -7.48 -7.93
CA LEU A 74 6.24 -8.34 -8.75
C LEU A 74 6.21 -7.88 -10.21
N ARG A 75 5.02 -7.55 -10.73
CA ARG A 75 4.89 -6.94 -12.06
C ARG A 75 5.47 -5.53 -12.13
N ARG A 76 5.12 -4.68 -11.17
CA ARG A 76 5.57 -3.27 -11.13
C ARG A 76 7.09 -3.15 -11.08
N PHE A 77 7.79 -4.11 -10.47
CA PHE A 77 9.26 -4.15 -10.38
C PHE A 77 9.90 -5.02 -11.48
N GLY A 78 9.15 -5.44 -12.49
CA GLY A 78 9.66 -6.23 -13.62
C GLY A 78 10.12 -7.65 -13.26
N ILE A 79 9.85 -8.12 -12.04
CA ILE A 79 10.18 -9.47 -11.58
C ILE A 79 9.27 -10.49 -12.24
N LEU A 80 7.97 -10.18 -12.30
CA LEU A 80 6.99 -10.85 -13.15
C LEU A 80 6.90 -10.08 -14.48
N ARG A 81 7.31 -10.71 -15.57
CA ARG A 81 7.34 -10.12 -16.91
C ARG A 81 6.08 -10.42 -17.73
N HIS A 82 5.25 -11.32 -17.24
CA HIS A 82 3.97 -11.67 -17.86
C HIS A 82 2.82 -10.80 -17.35
N ASP A 83 2.08 -10.18 -18.28
CA ASP A 83 0.84 -9.48 -17.98
C ASP A 83 -0.32 -10.47 -17.83
N GLY A 84 -0.79 -10.67 -16.60
CA GLY A 84 -1.92 -11.55 -16.35
C GLY A 84 -2.13 -11.92 -14.89
N THR A 85 -3.21 -12.65 -14.65
CA THR A 85 -3.50 -13.27 -13.35
C THR A 85 -2.51 -14.40 -13.05
N ILE A 86 -2.48 -14.84 -11.79
CA ILE A 86 -1.68 -16.00 -11.35
C ILE A 86 -1.96 -17.24 -12.22
N ALA A 87 -3.23 -17.50 -12.53
CA ALA A 87 -3.63 -18.63 -13.35
C ALA A 87 -3.11 -18.53 -14.80
N GLN A 88 -3.10 -17.33 -15.38
CA GLN A 88 -2.57 -17.09 -16.72
C GLN A 88 -1.05 -17.26 -16.77
N ALA A 89 -0.32 -16.69 -15.80
CA ALA A 89 1.12 -16.87 -15.70
C ALA A 89 1.49 -18.35 -15.51
N ALA A 90 0.77 -19.07 -14.65
CA ALA A 90 0.98 -20.49 -14.42
C ALA A 90 0.66 -21.38 -15.64
N GLY A 91 -0.23 -20.91 -16.52
CA GLY A 91 -0.60 -21.59 -17.76
C GLY A 91 0.34 -21.30 -18.93
N HIS A 92 1.23 -20.32 -18.81
CA HIS A 92 2.11 -19.89 -19.89
C HIS A 92 3.14 -20.98 -20.22
N ARG A 93 3.29 -21.31 -21.51
CA ARG A 93 4.32 -22.27 -21.96
C ARG A 93 5.64 -21.54 -22.17
N GLN A 94 6.52 -21.63 -21.18
CA GLN A 94 7.95 -21.39 -21.42
C GLN A 94 8.44 -22.48 -22.39
N THR A 95 8.86 -22.07 -23.59
CA THR A 95 9.43 -22.97 -24.60
C THR A 95 10.90 -23.21 -24.26
N SER A 96 11.18 -24.25 -23.48
CA SER A 96 12.55 -24.73 -23.31
C SER A 96 12.97 -25.46 -24.58
N ARG A 97 13.51 -24.74 -25.58
CA ARG A 97 14.27 -25.37 -26.66
C ARG A 97 15.70 -25.66 -26.16
N PRO A 98 16.33 -26.78 -26.53
CA PRO A 98 17.75 -27.00 -26.24
C PRO A 98 18.57 -25.88 -26.89
N ALA A 99 19.50 -25.31 -26.13
CA ALA A 99 20.33 -24.13 -26.46
C ALA A 99 21.22 -24.25 -27.72
N ALA A 100 21.04 -25.29 -28.55
CA ALA A 100 21.86 -25.53 -29.73
C ALA A 100 21.45 -24.66 -30.95
N ASP A 101 20.25 -24.07 -30.96
CA ASP A 101 19.71 -23.38 -32.15
C ASP A 101 18.87 -22.12 -31.85
N ALA A 102 18.90 -21.62 -30.61
CA ALA A 102 18.18 -20.42 -30.21
C ALA A 102 19.14 -19.23 -30.09
N THR A 103 18.85 -18.14 -30.80
CA THR A 103 19.51 -16.86 -30.56
C THR A 103 19.13 -16.37 -29.17
N GLU A 104 20.13 -16.00 -28.36
CA GLU A 104 20.02 -15.55 -26.95
C GLU A 104 18.95 -14.47 -26.73
N TYR A 105 18.65 -13.67 -27.77
CA TYR A 105 17.60 -12.65 -27.78
C TYR A 105 16.16 -13.20 -27.77
N LEU A 106 15.92 -14.41 -28.27
CA LEU A 106 14.57 -15.01 -28.36
C LEU A 106 14.16 -15.67 -27.03
N GLU A 107 15.10 -16.28 -26.30
CA GLU A 107 14.85 -16.95 -25.01
C GLU A 107 14.45 -15.98 -23.90
N ALA A 108 15.01 -14.77 -23.91
CA ALA A 108 14.67 -13.74 -22.94
C ALA A 108 13.24 -13.19 -23.11
N SER A 109 12.57 -13.37 -24.25
CA SER A 109 11.26 -12.75 -24.53
C SER A 109 10.07 -13.50 -23.89
N ASP A 110 10.16 -14.83 -23.72
CA ASP A 110 9.03 -15.68 -23.30
C ASP A 110 9.06 -16.07 -21.80
N ALA A 111 10.06 -15.61 -21.06
CA ALA A 111 10.21 -15.94 -19.63
C ALA A 111 9.17 -15.18 -18.77
N VAL A 112 8.35 -15.94 -18.03
CA VAL A 112 7.34 -15.38 -17.09
C VAL A 112 8.00 -14.55 -15.99
N TRP A 113 9.18 -14.99 -15.53
CA TRP A 113 9.94 -14.38 -14.44
C TRP A 113 11.26 -13.80 -14.94
N ALA A 114 11.76 -12.73 -14.33
CA ALA A 114 13.05 -12.13 -14.66
C ALA A 114 14.19 -13.18 -14.58
N PRO A 115 14.95 -13.43 -15.66
CA PRO A 115 15.93 -14.52 -15.71
C PRO A 115 17.02 -14.37 -14.64
N SER A 116 17.38 -13.12 -14.30
CA SER A 116 18.43 -12.78 -13.33
C SER A 116 18.03 -12.89 -11.85
N ILE A 117 16.83 -13.39 -11.51
CA ILE A 117 16.46 -13.61 -10.10
C ILE A 117 17.53 -14.47 -9.41
N PRO A 118 18.13 -14.02 -8.29
CA PRO A 118 19.12 -14.79 -7.54
C PRO A 118 18.60 -16.19 -7.21
N PRO A 119 19.44 -17.23 -7.26
CA PRO A 119 19.01 -18.57 -6.89
C PRO A 119 18.59 -18.63 -5.42
N PRO A 120 17.62 -19.49 -5.05
CA PRO A 120 17.33 -19.73 -3.64
C PRO A 120 18.55 -20.32 -2.93
N PRO A 121 18.71 -20.09 -1.61
CA PRO A 121 19.70 -20.80 -0.81
C PRO A 121 19.57 -22.32 -0.94
N ASP A 122 20.67 -23.03 -0.72
CA ASP A 122 20.65 -24.49 -0.64
C ASP A 122 19.60 -24.94 0.37
N ASP A 123 18.93 -26.05 0.06
CA ASP A 123 17.88 -26.63 0.90
C ASP A 123 16.63 -25.77 1.16
N PHE A 124 16.51 -24.57 0.58
CA PHE A 124 15.34 -23.69 0.74
C PHE A 124 14.00 -24.42 0.52
N PHE A 125 13.92 -25.29 -0.48
CA PHE A 125 12.69 -26.00 -0.83
C PHE A 125 12.27 -27.12 0.15
N ARG A 126 13.11 -27.42 1.15
CA ARG A 126 12.73 -28.25 2.30
C ARG A 126 11.73 -27.53 3.19
N LEU A 127 11.88 -26.21 3.32
CA LEU A 127 11.04 -25.34 4.15
C LEU A 127 11.02 -25.78 5.62
N ASP A 128 12.19 -26.17 6.15
CA ASP A 128 12.36 -26.56 7.55
C ASP A 128 12.51 -25.31 8.43
N GLU A 129 13.44 -24.41 8.07
CA GLU A 129 13.65 -23.10 8.70
C GLU A 129 13.83 -22.03 7.61
N CYS A 130 13.19 -20.88 7.76
CA CYS A 130 13.29 -19.75 6.83
C CYS A 130 13.30 -18.43 7.61
N ASP A 131 13.98 -17.42 7.08
CA ASP A 131 13.96 -16.05 7.59
C ASP A 131 13.73 -15.05 6.45
N PHE A 132 13.46 -13.80 6.79
CA PHE A 132 13.23 -12.73 5.82
C PHE A 132 14.50 -11.95 5.44
N ALA A 133 15.65 -12.44 5.86
CA ALA A 133 16.85 -11.65 5.89
C ALA A 133 17.58 -11.79 4.55
N LEU A 134 17.60 -10.72 3.76
CA LEU A 134 18.21 -10.72 2.44
C LEU A 134 19.72 -10.98 2.54
N THR A 135 20.28 -11.70 1.57
CA THR A 135 21.72 -11.69 1.31
C THR A 135 22.13 -10.39 0.60
N HIS A 136 23.44 -10.14 0.53
CA HIS A 136 23.99 -9.02 -0.23
C HIS A 136 23.49 -9.01 -1.69
N ASP A 137 23.63 -10.13 -2.39
CA ASP A 137 23.25 -10.28 -3.79
C ASP A 137 21.74 -10.15 -3.99
N GLU A 138 20.94 -10.71 -3.08
CA GLU A 138 19.48 -10.60 -3.10
C GLU A 138 19.03 -9.14 -2.96
N ALA A 139 19.63 -8.39 -2.03
CA ALA A 139 19.31 -6.99 -1.80
C ALA A 139 19.77 -6.08 -2.92
N THR A 140 20.98 -6.28 -3.43
CA THR A 140 21.52 -5.54 -4.58
C THR A 140 20.66 -5.76 -5.82
N TRP A 141 20.34 -7.02 -6.14
CA TRP A 141 19.48 -7.34 -7.28
C TRP A 141 18.09 -6.72 -7.16
N LEU A 142 17.44 -6.82 -5.99
CA LEU A 142 16.11 -6.25 -5.78
C LEU A 142 16.11 -4.73 -5.91
N ALA A 143 17.15 -4.08 -5.39
CA ALA A 143 17.31 -2.65 -5.49
C ALA A 143 17.45 -2.20 -6.95
N GLU A 144 18.29 -2.85 -7.75
CA GLU A 144 18.40 -2.58 -9.18
C GLU A 144 17.06 -2.72 -9.91
N ARG A 145 16.29 -3.78 -9.60
CA ARG A 145 14.96 -3.97 -10.20
C ARG A 145 14.01 -2.84 -9.87
N ILE A 146 14.00 -2.35 -8.63
CA ILE A 146 13.17 -1.22 -8.23
C ILE A 146 13.62 0.05 -8.97
N VAL A 147 14.92 0.31 -9.03
CA VAL A 147 15.48 1.49 -9.69
C VAL A 147 15.12 1.55 -11.16
N ASP A 148 15.24 0.42 -11.87
CA ASP A 148 14.92 0.37 -13.30
C ASP A 148 13.42 0.50 -13.57
N ALA A 149 12.58 -0.08 -12.70
CA ALA A 149 11.16 -0.25 -12.98
C ALA A 149 10.27 0.92 -12.56
N VAL A 150 10.72 1.77 -11.62
CA VAL A 150 9.95 2.92 -11.14
C VAL A 150 10.74 4.24 -11.20
N PRO A 151 11.22 4.64 -12.39
CA PRO A 151 11.98 5.87 -12.54
C PRO A 151 11.18 7.09 -12.08
N ASP A 152 11.89 8.13 -11.66
CA ASP A 152 11.35 9.43 -11.28
C ASP A 152 10.37 9.38 -10.08
N THR A 153 10.49 8.34 -9.25
CA THR A 153 9.68 8.19 -8.03
C THR A 153 10.52 8.34 -6.77
N LEU A 154 9.89 8.74 -5.66
CA LEU A 154 10.56 8.80 -4.36
C LEU A 154 11.19 7.46 -3.98
N LEU A 155 10.51 6.34 -4.26
CA LEU A 155 11.02 5.00 -3.96
C LEU A 155 12.34 4.74 -4.70
N GLN A 156 12.40 5.04 -6.00
CA GLN A 156 13.63 4.88 -6.79
C GLN A 156 14.75 5.77 -6.25
N PHE A 157 14.46 7.03 -5.96
CA PHE A 157 15.42 7.96 -5.38
C PHE A 157 16.02 7.45 -4.05
N LEU A 158 15.17 6.98 -3.12
CA LEU A 158 15.62 6.47 -1.82
C LEU A 158 16.40 5.15 -1.94
N VAL A 159 16.00 4.25 -2.86
CA VAL A 159 16.73 2.98 -3.11
C VAL A 159 18.10 3.24 -3.74
N LEU A 160 18.19 4.18 -4.69
CA LEU A 160 19.45 4.60 -5.31
C LEU A 160 20.44 5.13 -4.27
N ARG A 161 19.96 5.93 -3.31
CA ARG A 161 20.79 6.46 -2.23
C ARG A 161 21.16 5.43 -1.16
N GLY A 162 20.51 4.26 -1.15
CA GLY A 162 20.65 3.29 -0.06
C GLY A 162 20.13 3.84 1.27
N THR A 163 19.10 4.68 1.25
CA THR A 163 18.57 5.33 2.45
C THR A 163 18.08 4.32 3.48
N ARG A 164 18.54 4.47 4.72
CA ARG A 164 17.92 3.87 5.90
C ARG A 164 16.81 4.80 6.42
N PRO A 165 15.52 4.40 6.34
CA PRO A 165 14.42 5.29 6.71
C PRO A 165 14.44 5.63 8.19
N SER A 166 14.10 6.89 8.50
CA SER A 166 13.99 7.36 9.88
C SER A 166 12.95 6.56 10.67
N PRO A 167 13.23 6.14 11.92
CA PRO A 167 12.26 5.43 12.75
C PRO A 167 11.08 6.32 13.19
N THR A 168 11.21 7.65 13.06
CA THR A 168 10.19 8.62 13.48
C THR A 168 9.42 9.24 12.30
N ALA A 169 9.69 8.81 11.06
CA ALA A 169 8.97 9.29 9.90
C ALA A 169 7.75 8.39 9.64
N ASP A 170 6.57 8.86 9.99
CA ASP A 170 5.29 8.17 9.74
C ASP A 170 4.76 8.43 8.32
N PHE A 171 5.25 9.50 7.69
CA PHE A 171 4.84 9.95 6.37
C PHE A 171 6.04 10.16 5.44
N PRO A 172 5.85 10.05 4.11
CA PRO A 172 6.98 10.11 3.17
C PRO A 172 7.63 11.51 3.11
N TRP A 173 6.88 12.59 3.36
CA TRP A 173 7.42 13.95 3.43
C TRP A 173 8.14 14.26 4.76
N GLN A 174 8.12 13.37 5.74
CA GLN A 174 8.88 13.52 6.98
C GLN A 174 10.26 12.87 6.91
N GLU A 175 10.54 12.08 5.87
CA GLU A 175 11.83 11.42 5.69
C GLU A 175 12.92 12.46 5.35
N PRO A 176 13.97 12.61 6.18
CA PRO A 176 15.02 13.60 5.91
C PRO A 176 15.64 13.45 4.53
N ALA A 177 15.95 12.21 4.11
CA ALA A 177 16.56 11.96 2.82
C ALA A 177 15.66 12.40 1.64
N ALA A 178 14.34 12.43 1.82
CA ALA A 178 13.40 12.83 0.77
C ALA A 178 13.49 14.31 0.40
N HIS A 179 14.04 15.16 1.29
CA HIS A 179 14.19 16.61 1.05
C HIS A 179 15.28 16.95 0.03
N GLU A 180 16.15 15.99 -0.29
CA GLU A 180 17.18 16.11 -1.33
C GLU A 180 16.69 15.56 -2.69
N ALA A 181 15.43 15.14 -2.79
CA ALA A 181 14.88 14.61 -4.03
C ALA A 181 14.76 15.70 -5.10
N PRO A 182 14.77 15.32 -6.40
CA PRO A 182 14.44 16.23 -7.49
C PRO A 182 13.11 16.99 -7.27
N GLU A 183 13.03 18.21 -7.81
CA GLU A 183 11.91 19.14 -7.62
C GLU A 183 10.54 18.50 -7.88
N HIS A 184 10.39 17.72 -8.94
CA HIS A 184 9.12 17.07 -9.26
C HIS A 184 8.65 16.05 -8.21
N ILE A 185 9.58 15.44 -7.45
CA ILE A 185 9.27 14.55 -6.32
C ILE A 185 8.87 15.38 -5.11
N LEU A 186 9.57 16.48 -4.85
CA LEU A 186 9.23 17.42 -3.76
C LEU A 186 7.84 18.02 -3.96
N ASP A 187 7.49 18.42 -5.18
CA ASP A 187 6.15 18.89 -5.54
C ASP A 187 5.10 17.82 -5.26
N ALA A 188 5.36 16.57 -5.67
CA ALA A 188 4.44 15.47 -5.42
C ALA A 188 4.26 15.18 -3.91
N LEU A 189 5.33 15.32 -3.12
CA LEU A 189 5.30 15.18 -1.67
C LEU A 189 4.51 16.31 -1.00
N ALA A 190 4.69 17.55 -1.45
CA ALA A 190 3.94 18.69 -0.95
C ALA A 190 2.43 18.54 -1.22
N GLU A 191 2.05 18.14 -2.43
CA GLU A 191 0.65 17.85 -2.78
C GLU A 191 0.09 16.67 -1.97
N ALA A 192 0.86 15.60 -1.80
CA ALA A 192 0.48 14.46 -0.97
C ALA A 192 0.24 14.87 0.49
N ARG A 193 1.11 15.70 1.06
CA ARG A 193 0.97 16.25 2.42
C ARG A 193 -0.30 17.08 2.55
N ARG A 194 -0.46 18.11 1.71
CA ARG A 194 -1.61 19.03 1.76
C ARG A 194 -2.93 18.27 1.62
N PHE A 195 -2.98 17.31 0.70
CA PHE A 195 -4.15 16.44 0.52
C PHE A 195 -4.42 15.59 1.76
N ALA A 196 -3.41 14.91 2.31
CA ALA A 196 -3.58 14.05 3.48
C ALA A 196 -4.03 14.83 4.71
N VAL A 197 -3.40 15.97 4.99
CA VAL A 197 -3.75 16.86 6.11
C VAL A 197 -5.17 17.39 5.93
N THR A 198 -5.51 17.94 4.75
CA THR A 198 -6.84 18.53 4.52
C THR A 198 -7.95 17.49 4.59
N MET A 199 -7.73 16.30 4.02
CA MET A 199 -8.76 15.25 4.00
C MET A 199 -8.96 14.56 5.36
N HIS A 200 -8.00 14.66 6.27
CA HIS A 200 -8.12 14.14 7.63
C HIS A 200 -9.34 14.74 8.36
N GLY A 201 -9.52 16.06 8.27
CA GLY A 201 -10.68 16.73 8.87
C GLY A 201 -12.03 16.23 8.33
N ALA A 202 -12.10 15.83 7.05
CA ALA A 202 -13.35 15.29 6.49
C ALA A 202 -13.68 13.92 7.11
N ALA A 203 -12.65 13.12 7.39
CA ALA A 203 -12.80 11.85 8.06
C ALA A 203 -13.18 12.03 9.53
N LEU A 204 -12.58 13.00 10.23
CA LEU A 204 -12.94 13.35 11.61
C LEU A 204 -14.40 13.81 11.69
N LEU A 205 -14.82 14.75 10.84
CA LEU A 205 -16.21 15.21 10.79
C LEU A 205 -17.18 14.07 10.46
N TYR A 206 -16.80 13.14 9.57
CA TYR A 206 -17.61 11.96 9.30
C TYR A 206 -17.79 11.09 10.55
N ASN A 207 -16.77 10.94 11.39
CA ASN A 207 -16.87 10.17 12.63
C ASN A 207 -17.67 10.91 13.73
N VAL A 208 -17.62 12.24 13.80
CA VAL A 208 -18.57 13.03 14.62
C VAL A 208 -20.01 12.70 14.21
N LEU A 209 -20.32 12.72 12.91
CA LEU A 209 -21.66 12.40 12.40
C LEU A 209 -22.10 10.95 12.67
N LEU A 210 -21.16 10.01 12.66
CA LEU A 210 -21.44 8.62 13.01
C LEU A 210 -21.69 8.45 14.51
N ALA A 211 -20.92 9.14 15.36
CA ALA A 211 -21.10 9.13 16.81
C ALA A 211 -22.48 9.66 17.20
N GLU A 212 -22.88 10.82 16.68
CA GLU A 212 -24.22 11.38 16.89
C GLU A 212 -25.32 10.41 16.43
N ARG A 213 -25.12 9.74 15.29
CA ARG A 213 -26.09 8.75 14.80
C ARG A 213 -26.16 7.51 15.69
N ALA A 214 -25.06 7.11 16.31
CA ALA A 214 -25.02 6.02 17.28
C ALA A 214 -25.81 6.39 18.55
N GLU A 215 -25.62 7.61 19.05
CA GLU A 215 -26.36 8.17 20.19
C GLU A 215 -27.87 8.23 19.92
N GLU A 216 -28.28 8.71 18.74
CA GLU A 216 -29.70 8.73 18.31
C GLU A 216 -30.34 7.33 18.30
N LEU A 217 -29.54 6.28 18.06
CA LEU A 217 -29.97 4.89 18.07
C LEU A 217 -29.87 4.23 19.45
N GLY A 218 -29.40 4.96 20.46
CA GLY A 218 -29.18 4.48 21.82
C GLY A 218 -28.08 3.43 21.93
N LEU A 219 -27.04 3.51 21.09
CA LEU A 219 -25.90 2.60 21.13
C LEU A 219 -24.86 3.10 22.13
N THR A 220 -24.68 2.41 23.25
CA THR A 220 -23.80 2.83 24.35
C THR A 220 -22.37 2.30 24.24
N ASP A 221 -22.08 1.42 23.28
CA ASP A 221 -20.74 0.83 23.10
C ASP A 221 -19.68 1.88 22.71
N HIS A 222 -20.11 3.09 22.33
CA HIS A 222 -19.27 4.17 21.79
C HIS A 222 -19.59 5.53 22.44
N ASP A 223 -20.06 5.53 23.69
CA ASP A 223 -20.28 6.75 24.46
C ASP A 223 -18.96 7.55 24.55
N GLY A 224 -19.04 8.86 24.33
CA GLY A 224 -17.87 9.76 24.35
C GLY A 224 -17.12 9.91 23.03
N CYS A 225 -17.39 9.05 22.02
CA CYS A 225 -16.75 9.19 20.70
C CYS A 225 -17.10 10.53 20.02
N ARG A 226 -18.29 11.09 20.29
CA ARG A 226 -18.68 12.39 19.74
C ARG A 226 -17.78 13.51 20.25
N GLU A 227 -17.55 13.54 21.57
CA GLU A 227 -16.65 14.52 22.20
C GLU A 227 -15.20 14.32 21.75
N GLU A 228 -14.72 13.07 21.70
CA GLU A 228 -13.38 12.72 21.21
C GLU A 228 -13.13 13.26 19.80
N TYR A 229 -13.99 12.93 18.83
CA TYR A 229 -13.80 13.37 17.45
C TYR A 229 -14.03 14.87 17.24
N THR A 230 -14.80 15.52 18.12
CA THR A 230 -14.93 16.97 18.10
C THR A 230 -13.64 17.62 18.57
N GLY A 231 -13.02 17.10 19.64
CA GLY A 231 -11.69 17.51 20.09
C GLY A 231 -10.61 17.30 19.03
N ASP A 232 -10.56 16.12 18.40
CA ASP A 232 -9.62 15.85 17.30
C ASP A 232 -9.82 16.80 16.11
N LEU A 233 -11.06 17.22 15.83
CA LEU A 233 -11.38 18.15 14.76
C LEU A 233 -10.93 19.58 15.08
N ASP A 234 -10.96 19.96 16.36
CA ASP A 234 -10.43 21.24 16.86
C ASP A 234 -8.89 21.22 16.81
N ASP A 235 -8.22 20.15 17.24
CA ASP A 235 -6.77 20.01 17.12
C ASP A 235 -6.32 20.04 15.64
N TRP A 236 -7.07 19.36 14.76
CA TRP A 236 -6.83 19.43 13.32
C TRP A 236 -7.05 20.84 12.76
N ARG A 237 -7.97 21.62 13.33
CA ARG A 237 -8.21 23.00 12.90
C ARG A 237 -6.98 23.87 13.15
N ASP A 238 -6.39 23.76 14.33
CA ASP A 238 -5.16 24.47 14.68
C ASP A 238 -4.01 24.09 13.73
N GLU A 239 -3.90 22.81 13.35
CA GLU A 239 -2.93 22.37 12.35
C GLU A 239 -3.16 23.01 10.97
N ILE A 240 -4.41 23.10 10.51
CA ILE A 240 -4.75 23.75 9.23
C ILE A 240 -4.40 25.24 9.26
N GLU A 241 -4.72 25.94 10.35
CA GLU A 241 -4.46 27.38 10.48
C GLU A 241 -2.94 27.69 10.46
N ALA A 242 -2.13 26.83 11.06
CA ALA A 242 -0.67 26.95 11.06
C ALA A 242 0.02 26.50 9.75
N SER A 243 -0.74 25.99 8.77
CA SER A 243 -0.20 25.36 7.56
C SER A 243 -0.24 26.28 6.31
N ASP A 244 0.33 25.78 5.21
CA ASP A 244 0.27 26.43 3.89
C ASP A 244 -1.03 26.14 3.11
N ILE A 245 -2.02 25.49 3.74
CA ILE A 245 -3.27 25.06 3.09
C ILE A 245 -4.17 26.24 2.73
N ALA A 246 -4.07 27.37 3.44
CA ALA A 246 -4.81 28.60 3.12
C ALA A 246 -4.53 29.08 1.68
N SER A 247 -3.27 28.95 1.22
CA SER A 247 -2.82 29.35 -0.12
C SER A 247 -2.77 28.19 -1.13
N TRP A 248 -3.20 26.99 -0.76
CA TRP A 248 -3.04 25.81 -1.62
C TRP A 248 -3.90 25.90 -2.90
N ASP A 249 -3.28 25.74 -4.05
CA ASP A 249 -3.99 25.64 -5.32
C ASP A 249 -4.20 24.18 -5.71
N LEU A 250 -5.46 23.80 -5.98
CA LEU A 250 -5.81 22.44 -6.39
C LEU A 250 -5.41 22.11 -7.82
N ASP A 251 -5.09 23.11 -8.65
CA ASP A 251 -4.65 22.86 -10.03
C ASP A 251 -3.36 22.02 -10.06
N GLY A 252 -2.43 22.26 -9.11
CA GLY A 252 -1.23 21.45 -8.93
C GLY A 252 -1.54 19.98 -8.63
N LEU A 253 -2.44 19.73 -7.67
CA LEU A 253 -2.94 18.39 -7.35
C LEU A 253 -3.54 17.70 -8.58
N TRP A 254 -4.40 18.38 -9.32
CA TRP A 254 -5.08 17.79 -10.47
C TRP A 254 -4.13 17.54 -11.64
N ALA A 255 -3.15 18.41 -11.87
CA ALA A 255 -2.08 18.20 -12.84
C ALA A 255 -1.24 16.97 -12.47
N LEU A 256 -0.89 16.81 -11.19
CA LEU A 256 -0.16 15.64 -10.70
C LEU A 256 -0.94 14.34 -10.92
N VAL A 257 -2.23 14.32 -10.58
CA VAL A 257 -3.07 13.12 -10.75
C VAL A 257 -3.32 12.81 -12.23
N ALA A 258 -3.46 13.83 -13.09
CA ALA A 258 -3.66 13.63 -14.52
C ALA A 258 -2.48 12.88 -15.19
N LYS A 259 -1.24 13.09 -14.72
CA LYS A 259 -0.05 12.35 -15.18
C LYS A 259 -0.16 10.83 -14.97
N GLN A 260 -0.98 10.37 -14.03
CA GLN A 260 -1.17 8.94 -13.74
C GLN A 260 -2.16 8.24 -14.70
N GLY A 261 -2.74 8.97 -15.66
CA GLY A 261 -3.57 8.39 -16.73
C GLY A 261 -4.94 7.87 -16.29
N ARG A 262 -5.37 8.16 -15.05
CA ARG A 262 -6.68 7.76 -14.53
C ARG A 262 -7.55 8.99 -14.27
N PRO A 263 -8.64 9.20 -15.01
CA PRO A 263 -9.49 10.35 -14.80
C PRO A 263 -10.18 10.27 -13.43
N VAL A 264 -10.06 11.35 -12.65
CA VAL A 264 -10.82 11.52 -11.40
C VAL A 264 -12.22 11.98 -11.75
N SER A 265 -13.23 11.33 -11.16
CA SER A 265 -14.63 11.73 -11.37
C SER A 265 -14.87 13.19 -10.98
N ILE A 266 -15.72 13.89 -11.74
CA ILE A 266 -16.11 15.28 -11.47
C ILE A 266 -16.62 15.42 -10.02
N ARG A 267 -17.45 14.47 -9.55
CA ARG A 267 -17.98 14.46 -8.18
C ARG A 267 -16.89 14.44 -7.11
N THR A 268 -15.80 13.70 -7.34
CA THR A 268 -14.67 13.67 -6.38
C THR A 268 -13.91 14.98 -6.41
N ARG A 269 -13.72 15.59 -7.58
CA ARG A 269 -13.11 16.93 -7.70
C ARG A 269 -13.94 18.00 -6.99
N SER A 270 -15.26 18.03 -7.22
CA SER A 270 -16.18 18.95 -6.56
C SER A 270 -16.15 18.79 -5.05
N PHE A 271 -16.23 17.55 -4.55
CA PHE A 271 -16.13 17.29 -3.10
C PHE A 271 -14.83 17.81 -2.49
N VAL A 272 -13.68 17.54 -3.11
CA VAL A 272 -12.38 18.02 -2.61
C VAL A 272 -12.33 19.55 -2.63
N ALA A 273 -12.79 20.19 -3.70
CA ALA A 273 -12.80 21.65 -3.81
C ALA A 273 -13.71 22.31 -2.76
N GLU A 274 -14.94 21.81 -2.61
CA GLU A 274 -15.89 22.30 -1.62
C GLU A 274 -15.42 22.06 -0.18
N TRP A 275 -14.75 20.92 0.07
CA TRP A 275 -14.18 20.63 1.38
C TRP A 275 -13.01 21.56 1.71
N VAL A 276 -12.12 21.81 0.76
CA VAL A 276 -11.01 22.76 0.91
C VAL A 276 -11.53 24.18 1.18
N ASP A 277 -12.59 24.60 0.48
CA ASP A 277 -13.25 25.88 0.72
C ASP A 277 -13.83 25.95 2.15
N ALA A 278 -14.54 24.91 2.59
CA ALA A 278 -15.06 24.82 3.97
C ALA A 278 -13.92 24.80 5.01
N ALA A 279 -12.81 24.13 4.70
CA ALA A 279 -11.65 24.09 5.58
C ALA A 279 -10.95 25.46 5.69
N ARG A 280 -11.08 26.36 4.71
CA ARG A 280 -10.47 27.70 4.73
C ARG A 280 -11.37 28.80 5.29
N SER A 281 -12.66 28.73 5.01
CA SER A 281 -13.61 29.83 5.21
C SER A 281 -14.10 30.00 6.64
N GLN A 282 -13.67 29.13 7.56
CA GLN A 282 -14.13 29.11 8.94
C GLN A 282 -13.23 29.92 9.86
N THR A 283 -13.76 31.07 10.30
CA THR A 283 -13.26 31.85 11.42
C THR A 283 -14.40 31.96 12.45
N GLY A 284 -14.40 31.14 13.50
CA GLY A 284 -15.46 31.13 14.51
C GLY A 284 -15.96 29.73 14.89
N SER A 285 -17.27 29.61 15.21
CA SER A 285 -17.91 28.38 15.72
C SER A 285 -17.41 27.10 15.05
N GLY A 286 -17.11 26.07 15.86
CA GLY A 286 -16.41 24.87 15.43
C GLY A 286 -16.99 24.18 14.19
N LEU A 287 -16.09 23.62 13.36
CA LEU A 287 -16.44 22.90 12.13
C LEU A 287 -17.41 21.72 12.36
N ALA A 288 -17.41 21.17 13.57
CA ALA A 288 -18.32 20.11 13.99
C ALA A 288 -19.80 20.49 13.79
N ASP A 289 -20.17 21.76 13.99
CA ASP A 289 -21.55 22.25 13.92
C ASP A 289 -21.90 22.96 12.59
N ASP A 290 -20.92 23.12 11.69
CA ASP A 290 -21.14 23.76 10.40
C ASP A 290 -22.05 22.92 9.51
N GLN A 291 -23.25 23.45 9.26
CA GLN A 291 -24.27 22.78 8.47
C GLN A 291 -23.88 22.55 7.01
N ARG A 292 -23.05 23.41 6.41
CA ARG A 292 -22.54 23.23 5.03
C ARG A 292 -21.53 22.09 5.01
N ALA A 293 -20.56 22.09 5.92
CA ALA A 293 -19.54 21.03 6.01
C ALA A 293 -20.17 19.66 6.32
N ARG A 294 -21.10 19.61 7.28
CA ARG A 294 -21.84 18.40 7.65
C ARG A 294 -22.63 17.85 6.47
N ARG A 295 -23.37 18.70 5.73
CA ARG A 295 -24.10 18.27 4.53
C ARG A 295 -23.15 17.69 3.47
N LEU A 296 -22.04 18.37 3.20
CA LEU A 296 -21.04 17.92 2.23
C LEU A 296 -20.52 16.51 2.54
N VAL A 297 -20.17 16.23 3.80
CA VAL A 297 -19.70 14.90 4.23
C VAL A 297 -20.81 13.84 4.18
N ARG A 298 -22.03 14.17 4.64
CA ARG A 298 -23.20 13.27 4.56
C ARG A 298 -23.50 12.87 3.12
N ASP A 299 -23.56 13.86 2.22
CA ASP A 299 -23.85 13.63 0.81
C ASP A 299 -22.74 12.80 0.15
N ARG A 300 -21.47 13.04 0.50
CA ARG A 300 -20.35 12.25 -0.01
C ARG A 300 -20.52 10.75 0.29
N GLU A 301 -20.88 10.40 1.53
CA GLU A 301 -21.10 9.00 1.89
C GLU A 301 -22.25 8.39 1.08
N LEU A 302 -23.38 9.09 1.01
CA LEU A 302 -24.57 8.63 0.30
C LEU A 302 -24.30 8.38 -1.18
N HIS A 303 -23.59 9.29 -1.84
CA HIS A 303 -23.23 9.14 -3.24
C HIS A 303 -22.26 7.99 -3.49
N GLN A 304 -21.37 7.69 -2.54
CA GLN A 304 -20.37 6.63 -2.70
C GLN A 304 -20.91 5.24 -2.34
N LYS A 305 -21.73 5.15 -1.28
CA LYS A 305 -22.16 3.87 -0.70
C LYS A 305 -23.64 3.55 -0.91
N GLY A 306 -24.46 4.53 -1.30
CA GLY A 306 -25.90 4.34 -1.54
C GLY A 306 -26.60 3.71 -0.34
N SER A 307 -27.23 2.55 -0.54
CA SER A 307 -27.91 1.79 0.52
C SER A 307 -26.98 1.25 1.62
N GLN A 308 -25.66 1.26 1.40
CA GLN A 308 -24.64 0.86 2.37
C GLN A 308 -24.09 2.03 3.20
N ALA A 309 -24.64 3.25 3.04
CA ALA A 309 -24.25 4.39 3.86
C ALA A 309 -24.67 4.18 5.32
N ARG A 310 -23.73 4.23 6.25
CA ARG A 310 -23.98 3.99 7.68
C ARG A 310 -24.89 5.06 8.29
N LEU A 311 -24.77 6.30 7.81
CA LEU A 311 -25.63 7.40 8.26
C LEU A 311 -27.13 7.20 7.92
N ARG A 312 -27.48 6.24 7.05
CA ARG A 312 -28.89 5.89 6.74
C ARG A 312 -29.27 4.45 7.07
N ASN A 313 -28.29 3.55 7.19
CA ASN A 313 -28.53 2.13 7.35
C ASN A 313 -28.26 1.69 8.79
N ASP A 314 -29.32 1.65 9.60
CA ASP A 314 -29.25 1.31 11.03
C ASP A 314 -28.57 -0.03 11.29
N ARG A 315 -28.77 -1.02 10.41
CA ARG A 315 -28.13 -2.34 10.53
C ARG A 315 -26.61 -2.24 10.40
N LEU A 316 -26.12 -1.46 9.44
CA LEU A 316 -24.68 -1.25 9.26
C LEU A 316 -24.10 -0.29 10.31
N MET A 317 -24.92 0.63 10.80
CA MET A 317 -24.54 1.54 11.87
C MET A 317 -24.27 0.79 13.18
N ARG A 318 -25.10 -0.21 13.51
CA ARG A 318 -24.87 -1.12 14.66
C ARG A 318 -23.58 -1.96 14.56
N GLN A 319 -22.92 -1.97 13.40
CA GLN A 319 -21.64 -2.65 13.17
C GLN A 319 -20.46 -1.67 13.08
N TRP A 320 -20.72 -0.37 13.26
CA TRP A 320 -19.64 0.60 13.41
C TRP A 320 -18.92 0.31 14.71
N GLY A 321 -17.58 0.25 14.68
CA GLY A 321 -16.76 -0.10 15.83
C GLY A 321 -16.08 1.11 16.46
N GLY A 322 -16.76 2.26 16.51
CA GLY A 322 -16.26 3.51 17.08
C GLY A 322 -15.36 4.35 16.17
N ALA A 323 -14.77 3.79 15.10
CA ALA A 323 -13.92 4.53 14.16
C ALA A 323 -14.13 4.11 12.70
N SER A 324 -13.97 5.06 11.77
CA SER A 324 -14.03 4.79 10.32
C SER A 324 -13.11 5.71 9.54
N GLY A 325 -11.93 5.20 9.17
CA GLY A 325 -10.99 5.89 8.28
C GLY A 325 -10.38 7.15 8.90
N THR A 326 -10.20 7.15 10.22
CA THR A 326 -9.62 8.25 11.00
C THR A 326 -8.14 8.43 10.71
N ASP A 327 -7.41 7.35 10.38
CA ASP A 327 -6.00 7.45 10.05
C ASP A 327 -5.73 8.35 8.83
N ARG A 328 -4.78 9.28 9.00
CA ARG A 328 -4.29 10.13 7.92
C ARG A 328 -3.67 9.28 6.80
N LEU A 329 -3.87 9.71 5.55
CA LEU A 329 -3.29 9.06 4.39
C LEU A 329 -1.75 9.09 4.43
N ASN A 330 -1.15 7.94 4.66
CA ASN A 330 0.32 7.77 4.70
C ASN A 330 0.93 7.30 3.38
N PHE A 331 0.13 7.16 2.32
CA PHE A 331 0.57 6.70 0.99
C PHE A 331 1.37 5.39 1.03
N ARG A 332 1.08 4.51 2.01
CA ARG A 332 1.75 3.22 2.25
C ARG A 332 3.22 3.35 2.70
N TRP A 333 3.60 4.52 3.21
CA TRP A 333 4.96 4.77 3.68
C TRP A 333 5.51 3.73 4.65
N PRO A 334 4.77 3.23 5.67
CA PRO A 334 5.30 2.20 6.58
C PRO A 334 5.81 0.94 5.87
N PHE A 335 5.14 0.54 4.79
CA PHE A 335 5.55 -0.62 3.98
C PHE A 335 6.78 -0.33 3.13
N LEU A 336 6.87 0.88 2.56
CA LEU A 336 8.05 1.30 1.81
C LEU A 336 9.27 1.50 2.71
N ALA A 337 9.07 2.05 3.91
CA ALA A 337 10.11 2.17 4.92
C ALA A 337 10.63 0.78 5.34
N ARG A 338 9.75 -0.21 5.49
CA ARG A 338 10.19 -1.59 5.75
C ARG A 338 10.97 -2.19 4.58
N LEU A 339 10.50 -2.00 3.35
CA LEU A 339 11.20 -2.46 2.14
C LEU A 339 12.60 -1.85 2.03
N LEU A 340 12.73 -0.53 2.24
CA LEU A 340 14.01 0.19 2.22
C LEU A 340 14.96 -0.34 3.32
N ARG A 341 14.44 -0.59 4.52
CA ARG A 341 15.21 -1.16 5.63
C ARG A 341 15.71 -2.57 5.32
N ASP A 342 14.85 -3.45 4.81
CA ASP A 342 15.24 -4.81 4.40
C ASP A 342 16.36 -4.79 3.35
N ILE A 343 16.27 -3.90 2.36
CA ILE A 343 17.30 -3.74 1.32
C ILE A 343 18.61 -3.19 1.90
N ALA A 344 18.55 -2.18 2.77
CA ALA A 344 19.73 -1.63 3.41
C ALA A 344 20.44 -2.67 4.31
N ASP A 345 19.67 -3.40 5.12
CA ASP A 345 20.21 -4.46 5.98
C ASP A 345 20.85 -5.59 5.16
N GLY A 346 20.28 -5.94 3.99
CA GLY A 346 20.86 -6.93 3.09
C GLY A 346 22.17 -6.46 2.43
N ARG A 347 22.26 -5.19 2.03
CA ARG A 347 23.46 -4.61 1.39
C ARG A 347 24.67 -4.48 2.31
N GLU A 348 24.44 -4.42 3.63
CA GLU A 348 25.50 -4.32 4.64
C GLU A 348 26.00 -5.67 5.17
N ARG A 349 25.33 -6.76 4.80
CA ARG A 349 25.83 -8.12 5.02
C ARG A 349 26.86 -8.48 3.96
#